data_AF-A0A838XMC9-F1
#
_entry.id   AF-A0A838XMC9-F1
#
_cell.length_a   1.000
_cell.length_b   1.000
_cell.length_c   1.000
_cell.angle_alpha   90.00
_cell.angle_beta   90.00
_cell.angle_gamma   90.00
#
_symmetry.space_group_name_H-M   'P 1'
#
loop_
_entity.id
_entity.type
_entity.pdbx_description
1 polymer ?
#
loop_
_entity_poly.entity_id
_entity_poly.type
_entity_poly.pdbx_seq_one_letter_code
_entity_poly.pdbx_strand_id
1 'polypeptide(L)'
;MLVRPEWFAPEDCDIPPVIWSVDDVWLSGMVARKGIPIWLDANVLDPIETMSSPVASLNAAVLDGVGREDADAAAVTYMRNTHGLWL
;
A
#
# COMPACT_ATOMS: atom_id res chain seq x y z
N MET A 1 6.16 4.94 -5.72
CA MET A 1 5.49 6.23 -5.41
C MET A 1 6.51 7.18 -4.78
N LEU A 2 6.44 8.48 -5.07
CA LEU A 2 7.25 9.50 -4.37
C LEU A 2 6.42 10.14 -3.28
N VAL A 3 6.95 10.17 -2.05
CA VAL A 3 6.27 10.75 -0.89
C VAL A 3 7.18 11.70 -0.15
N ARG A 4 6.59 12.67 0.57
CA ARG A 4 7.31 13.51 1.52
C ARG A 4 7.08 12.97 2.93
N PRO A 5 8.11 12.82 3.78
CA PRO A 5 7.94 12.34 5.15
C PRO A 5 6.92 13.17 5.95
N GLU A 6 6.86 14.48 5.71
CA GLU A 6 5.96 15.40 6.41
C GLU A 6 4.48 15.18 6.07
N TRP A 7 4.19 14.35 5.07
CA TRP A 7 2.83 13.93 4.75
C TRP A 7 2.31 12.86 5.69
N PHE A 8 3.12 12.29 6.59
CA PHE A 8 2.72 11.24 7.52
C PHE A 8 2.83 11.73 8.97
N ALA A 9 1.87 11.32 9.78
CA ALA A 9 1.91 11.51 11.23
C ALA A 9 2.40 10.20 11.89
N PRO A 10 2.91 10.23 13.13
CA PRO A 10 3.38 9.02 13.82
C PRO A 10 2.35 7.89 13.83
N GLU A 11 1.06 8.22 13.93
CA GLU A 11 -0.04 7.25 13.95
C GLU A 11 -0.25 6.55 12.59
N ASP A 12 0.24 7.12 11.49
CA ASP A 12 0.18 6.50 10.16
C ASP A 12 1.13 5.28 10.05
N CYS A 13 2.01 5.09 11.03
CA CYS A 13 2.87 3.91 11.18
C CYS A 13 2.19 2.78 11.97
N ASP A 14 1.02 3.01 12.57
CA ASP A 14 0.25 1.99 13.28
C ASP A 14 -0.61 1.20 12.27
N ILE A 15 0.06 0.37 11.47
CA ILE A 15 -0.58 -0.37 10.37
C ILE A 15 -1.25 -1.65 10.91
N PRO A 16 -2.53 -1.92 10.59
CA PRO A 16 -3.19 -3.15 11.02
C PRO A 16 -2.51 -4.42 10.49
N PRO A 17 -2.72 -5.57 11.16
CA PRO A 17 -2.25 -6.87 10.68
C PRO A 17 -2.68 -7.14 9.23
N VAL A 18 -1.87 -7.92 8.50
CA VAL A 18 -2.04 -8.25 7.07
C VAL A 18 -1.88 -7.05 6.13
N ILE A 19 -2.51 -5.90 6.41
CA ILE A 19 -2.47 -4.68 5.59
C ILE A 19 -1.05 -4.12 5.48
N TRP A 20 -0.21 -4.30 6.50
CA TRP A 20 1.20 -3.87 6.46
C TRP A 20 2.02 -4.48 5.32
N SER A 21 1.55 -5.60 4.74
CA SER A 21 2.21 -6.25 3.60
C SER A 21 1.93 -5.57 2.25
N VAL A 22 1.03 -4.57 2.23
CA VAL A 22 0.60 -3.82 1.04
C VAL A 22 0.76 -2.31 1.25
N ASP A 23 2.02 -1.87 1.22
CA ASP A 23 2.40 -0.49 1.52
C ASP A 23 1.86 0.54 0.53
N ASP A 24 1.73 0.19 -0.74
CA ASP A 24 1.22 1.05 -1.80
C ASP A 24 -0.24 1.46 -1.57
N VAL A 25 -1.12 0.52 -1.21
CA VAL A 25 -2.52 0.82 -0.86
C VAL A 25 -2.57 1.63 0.44
N TRP A 26 -1.76 1.25 1.44
CA TRP A 26 -1.71 1.96 2.72
C TRP A 26 -1.29 3.42 2.56
N LEU A 27 -0.13 3.66 1.93
CA LEU A 27 0.42 4.99 1.71
C LEU A 27 -0.53 5.84 0.86
N SER A 28 -1.15 5.25 -0.17
CA SER A 28 -2.18 5.92 -0.98
C SER A 28 -3.35 6.39 -0.13
N GLY A 29 -3.85 5.55 0.78
CA GLY A 29 -4.92 5.93 1.70
C GLY A 29 -4.51 7.04 2.67
N MET A 30 -3.30 6.97 3.23
CA MET A 30 -2.78 7.97 4.17
C MET A 30 -2.54 9.34 3.54
N VAL A 31 -2.20 9.42 2.25
CA VAL A 31 -2.11 10.71 1.56
C VAL A 31 -3.48 11.19 1.06
N ALA A 32 -4.35 10.26 0.63
CA ALA A 32 -5.70 10.58 0.19
C ALA A 32 -6.56 11.15 1.33
N ARG A 33 -6.44 10.62 2.57
CA ARG A 33 -7.14 11.17 3.76
C ARG A 33 -6.76 12.62 4.06
N LYS A 34 -5.59 13.07 3.58
CA LYS A 34 -5.07 14.45 3.74
C LYS A 34 -5.39 15.33 2.53
N GLY A 35 -6.14 14.82 1.54
CA GLY A 35 -6.47 15.53 0.31
C GLY A 35 -5.28 15.76 -0.61
N ILE A 36 -4.18 15.01 -0.42
CA ILE A 36 -2.99 15.11 -1.27
C ILE A 36 -3.25 14.28 -2.55
N PRO A 37 -3.18 14.88 -3.75
CA PRO A 37 -3.43 14.14 -4.99
C PRO A 37 -2.38 13.06 -5.24
N ILE A 38 -2.84 11.90 -5.71
CA ILE A 38 -2.00 10.78 -6.16
C ILE A 38 -1.81 10.90 -7.66
N TRP A 39 -0.55 10.91 -8.11
CA TRP A 39 -0.21 11.06 -9.53
C TRP A 39 0.37 9.77 -10.07
N LEU A 40 -0.18 9.31 -11.20
CA LEU A 40 0.39 8.26 -12.01
C LEU A 40 1.06 8.91 -13.23
N ASP A 41 2.36 8.70 -13.39
CA ASP A 41 3.08 9.16 -14.57
C ASP A 41 2.79 8.20 -15.74
N ALA A 42 2.41 8.77 -16.89
CA ALA A 42 1.92 8.03 -18.05
C ALA A 42 3.00 7.17 -18.73
N ASN A 43 4.30 7.44 -18.50
CA ASN A 43 5.41 6.77 -19.18
C ASN A 43 6.41 6.10 -18.21
N VAL A 44 5.98 5.78 -17.00
CA VAL A 44 6.79 4.96 -16.09
C VAL A 44 6.61 3.48 -16.47
N LEU A 45 7.72 2.83 -16.81
CA LEU A 45 7.77 1.38 -17.01
C LEU A 45 7.80 0.68 -15.66
N ASP A 46 7.25 -0.53 -15.61
CA ASP A 46 7.43 -1.41 -14.47
C ASP A 46 8.92 -1.65 -14.23
N PRO A 47 9.37 -1.66 -12.96
CA PRO A 47 10.76 -1.94 -12.63
C PRO A 47 11.15 -3.33 -13.13
N ILE A 48 12.33 -3.43 -13.74
CA ILE A 48 12.86 -4.71 -14.20
C ILE A 48 13.12 -5.60 -12.98
N GLU A 49 12.48 -6.76 -12.95
CA GLU A 49 12.74 -7.75 -11.93
C GLU A 49 14.18 -8.29 -12.02
N THR A 50 14.82 -8.45 -10.87
CA THR A 50 16.12 -9.09 -10.77
C THR A 50 15.97 -10.57 -10.44
N MET A 51 17.06 -11.34 -10.57
CA MET A 51 17.11 -12.75 -10.16
C MET A 51 16.77 -12.99 -8.68
N SER A 52 16.74 -11.94 -7.85
CA SER A 52 16.36 -12.01 -6.44
C SER A 52 14.84 -11.99 -6.20
N SER A 53 14.04 -11.58 -7.19
CA SER A 53 12.58 -11.53 -7.11
C SER A 53 11.95 -12.84 -6.59
N PRO A 54 12.29 -14.04 -7.10
CA PRO A 54 11.65 -15.27 -6.66
C PRO A 54 12.13 -15.83 -5.30
N VAL A 55 13.13 -15.24 -4.64
CA VAL A 55 13.76 -15.85 -3.46
C VAL A 55 12.89 -15.67 -2.20
N ALA A 56 12.42 -14.44 -1.96
CA ALA A 56 11.63 -14.07 -0.79
C ALA A 56 10.87 -12.75 -1.04
N SER A 57 10.25 -12.61 -2.21
CA SER A 57 9.47 -11.41 -2.53
C SER A 57 8.24 -11.32 -1.62
N LEU A 58 8.06 -10.15 -1.01
CA LEU A 58 6.86 -9.82 -0.24
C LEU A 58 5.60 -9.90 -1.10
N ASN A 59 5.70 -9.58 -2.40
CA ASN A 59 4.58 -9.66 -3.33
C ASN A 59 4.05 -11.09 -3.51
N ALA A 60 4.89 -12.11 -3.33
CA ALA A 60 4.52 -13.52 -3.41
C ALA A 60 4.36 -14.18 -2.03
N ALA A 61 4.53 -13.41 -0.94
CA ALA A 61 4.46 -13.94 0.41
C ALA A 61 3.00 -14.23 0.80
N VAL A 62 2.82 -15.29 1.58
CA VAL A 62 1.56 -15.57 2.30
C VAL A 62 1.83 -15.38 3.78
N LEU A 63 1.22 -14.35 4.36
CA LEU A 63 1.44 -13.94 5.74
C LEU A 63 0.16 -14.20 6.53
N ASP A 64 0.25 -15.00 7.58
CA ASP A 64 -0.91 -15.44 8.39
C ASP A 64 -2.04 -16.07 7.55
N GLY A 65 -1.65 -16.77 6.46
CA GLY A 65 -2.59 -17.40 5.53
C GLY A 65 -3.19 -16.46 4.50
N VAL A 66 -2.77 -15.18 4.48
CA VAL A 66 -3.28 -14.16 3.56
C VAL A 66 -2.24 -13.82 2.50
N GLY A 67 -2.63 -13.93 1.23
CA GLY A 67 -1.81 -13.51 0.09
C GLY A 67 -2.03 -12.04 -0.27
N ARG A 68 -1.26 -11.56 -1.25
CA ARG A 68 -1.27 -10.17 -1.71
C ARG A 68 -2.67 -9.66 -2.11
N GLU A 69 -3.40 -10.41 -2.94
CA GLU A 69 -4.72 -9.99 -3.44
C GLU A 69 -5.74 -9.77 -2.31
N ASP A 70 -5.77 -10.68 -1.34
CA ASP A 70 -6.64 -10.59 -0.18
C ASP A 70 -6.20 -9.45 0.76
N ALA A 71 -4.90 -9.23 0.91
CA ALA A 71 -4.36 -8.11 1.68
C ALA A 71 -4.69 -6.75 1.04
N ASP A 72 -4.58 -6.63 -0.28
CA ASP A 72 -4.99 -5.43 -1.04
C ASP A 72 -6.48 -5.15 -0.84
N ALA A 73 -7.34 -6.18 -0.95
CA ALA A 73 -8.78 -6.06 -0.73
C ALA A 73 -9.12 -5.66 0.72
N ALA A 74 -8.41 -6.23 1.69
CA ALA A 74 -8.55 -5.86 3.11
C ALA A 74 -8.14 -4.40 3.36
N ALA A 75 -7.05 -3.95 2.74
CA ALA A 75 -6.58 -2.57 2.83
C ALA A 75 -7.59 -1.58 2.25
N VAL A 76 -8.13 -1.84 1.05
CA VAL A 76 -9.19 -1.00 0.45
C VAL A 76 -10.44 -0.96 1.33
N THR A 77 -10.86 -2.12 1.86
CA THR A 77 -12.01 -2.21 2.76
C THR A 77 -11.79 -1.41 4.05
N TYR A 78 -10.58 -1.47 4.61
CA TYR A 78 -10.19 -0.66 5.76
C TYR A 78 -10.26 0.84 5.45
N MET A 79 -9.74 1.29 4.31
CA MET A 79 -9.79 2.70 3.91
C MET A 79 -11.22 3.21 3.75
N ARG A 80 -12.11 2.39 3.18
CA ARG A 80 -13.56 2.68 3.08
C ARG A 80 -14.20 2.82 4.45
N ASN A 81 -14.01 1.83 5.31
CA ASN A 81 -14.70 1.75 6.60
C ASN A 81 -14.18 2.76 7.63
N THR A 82 -12.85 2.95 7.71
CA THR A 82 -12.20 3.76 8.74
C THR A 82 -12.08 5.22 8.33
N HIS A 83 -11.87 5.50 7.03
CA HIS A 83 -11.56 6.84 6.54
C HIS A 83 -12.58 7.37 5.51
N GLY A 84 -13.56 6.58 5.09
CA GLY A 84 -14.57 6.99 4.10
C GLY A 84 -14.00 7.23 2.70
N LEU A 85 -12.86 6.60 2.37
CA LEU A 85 -12.17 6.77 1.10
C LEU A 85 -12.66 5.76 0.04
N TRP A 86 -12.62 6.15 -1.23
CA TRP A 86 -12.82 5.27 -2.39
C TRP A 86 -14.12 4.46 -2.40
N LEU A 87 -15.23 5.12 -2.03
CA LEU A 87 -16.59 4.58 -2.08
C LEU A 87 -17.04 4.23 -3.51
#